data_AF-A0A167W630-F1
#
_entry.id   AF-A0A167W630-F1
#
_cell.length_a   1.000
_cell.length_b   1.000
_cell.length_c   1.000
_cell.angle_alpha   90.00
_cell.angle_beta   90.00
_cell.angle_gamma   90.00
#
_symmetry.space_group_name_H-M   'P 1'
#
loop_
_entity.id
_entity.type
_entity.pdbx_description
1 polymer ?
#
loop_
_entity_poly.entity_id
_entity_poly.type
_entity_poly.pdbx_seq_one_letter_code
_entity_poly.pdbx_strand_id
1 'polypeptide(L)'
;QNLDSANHESHVAYLSGLDNGDCPTTHPVGLMHLMYEITWDVDAFSGRWSEPDWPFVYATGDPTGFSEHGDFQSGWDAVALQNSIDYCNNANDTTGSGNTSACPYLTVIPAATAQLCKLTPLLDEQINGNLTALPGCNPIQAGPGNATFYSTGASCPVTNGN
;
A
#
# COMPACT_ATOMS: atom_id res chain seq x y z
N GLN A 1 16.37 24.68 -0.76
CA GLN A 1 16.93 24.95 0.59
C GLN A 1 15.74 24.91 1.55
N ASN A 2 15.86 24.27 2.72
CA ASN A 2 14.76 23.84 3.62
C ASN A 2 14.10 22.50 3.24
N LEU A 3 14.91 21.50 2.85
CA LEU A 3 14.41 20.15 2.55
C LEU A 3 14.10 19.33 3.82
N ASP A 4 14.54 19.80 4.99
CA ASP A 4 14.31 19.14 6.26
C ASP A 4 14.32 20.19 7.39
N SER A 5 13.20 20.36 8.09
CA SER A 5 13.06 21.27 9.22
C SER A 5 13.54 20.62 10.52
N ALA A 6 13.78 21.39 11.58
CA ALA A 6 14.25 20.84 12.86
C ALA A 6 13.26 19.84 13.51
N ASN A 7 11.97 19.91 13.14
CA ASN A 7 10.94 18.97 13.57
C ASN A 7 10.58 17.94 12.49
N HIS A 8 11.30 17.90 11.37
CA HIS A 8 11.08 16.99 10.24
C HIS A 8 9.66 17.03 9.62
N GLU A 9 8.86 18.05 9.92
CA GLU A 9 7.44 18.13 9.52
C GLU A 9 7.07 19.49 8.93
N SER A 10 7.54 20.60 9.54
CA SER A 10 7.11 21.96 9.18
C SER A 10 7.61 22.46 7.82
N HIS A 11 8.34 21.65 7.08
CA HIS A 11 8.81 21.96 5.73
C HIS A 11 7.83 21.49 4.64
N VAL A 12 6.78 20.74 5.01
CA VAL A 12 5.68 20.32 4.13
C VAL A 12 4.33 20.77 4.70
N ALA A 13 3.31 20.83 3.84
CA ALA A 13 1.94 21.12 4.23
C ALA A 13 0.94 20.34 3.37
N TYR A 14 -0.24 20.07 3.92
CA TYR A 14 -1.34 19.46 3.19
C TYR A 14 -1.90 20.41 2.13
N LEU A 15 -2.41 19.82 1.05
CA LEU A 15 -3.19 20.53 0.03
C LEU A 15 -4.54 20.99 0.61
N SER A 16 -5.25 21.84 -0.12
CA SER A 16 -6.58 22.34 0.30
C SER A 16 -7.67 21.26 0.34
N GLY A 17 -7.46 20.09 -0.27
CA GLY A 17 -8.37 18.94 -0.25
C GLY A 17 -7.65 17.66 0.19
N LEU A 18 -8.38 16.54 0.17
CA LEU A 18 -7.87 15.22 0.56
C LEU A 18 -6.89 14.66 -0.47
N ASP A 19 -7.39 14.36 -1.67
CA ASP A 19 -6.59 13.70 -2.73
C ASP A 19 -6.03 14.69 -3.75
N ASN A 20 -6.52 15.92 -3.72
CA ASN A 20 -6.17 17.00 -4.63
C ASN A 20 -6.35 18.36 -3.95
N GLY A 21 -5.98 19.43 -4.64
CA GLY A 21 -6.21 20.79 -4.21
C GLY A 21 -5.02 21.69 -4.49
N ASP A 22 -5.14 22.93 -4.02
CA ASP A 22 -4.11 23.92 -4.17
C ASP A 22 -3.07 23.81 -3.05
N CYS A 23 -1.83 24.08 -3.41
CA CYS A 23 -0.77 24.31 -2.45
C CYS A 23 -1.07 25.59 -1.64
N PRO A 24 -0.94 25.58 -0.30
CA PRO A 24 -1.08 26.80 0.47
C PRO A 24 0.01 27.80 0.07
N THR A 25 -0.27 29.10 0.19
CA THR A 25 0.68 30.16 -0.20
C THR A 25 2.01 30.11 0.56
N THR A 26 2.04 29.45 1.73
CA THR A 26 3.25 29.20 2.53
C THR A 26 4.12 28.07 1.97
N HIS A 27 3.56 27.16 1.17
CA HIS A 27 4.25 26.00 0.58
C HIS A 27 3.87 25.87 -0.91
N PRO A 28 4.27 26.80 -1.77
CA PRO A 28 3.77 26.91 -3.14
C PRO A 28 4.30 25.85 -4.12
N VAL A 29 5.14 24.92 -3.65
CA VAL A 29 5.74 23.87 -4.47
C VAL A 29 5.01 22.57 -4.21
N GLY A 30 4.32 22.06 -5.22
CA GLY A 30 3.69 20.75 -5.19
C GLY A 30 4.74 19.63 -5.17
N LEU A 31 4.54 18.65 -4.30
CA LEU A 31 5.33 17.42 -4.26
C LEU A 31 4.52 16.29 -4.89
N MET A 32 5.22 15.26 -5.36
CA MET A 32 4.55 14.01 -5.76
C MET A 32 3.88 13.40 -4.53
N HIS A 33 2.57 13.18 -4.62
CA HIS A 33 1.77 12.57 -3.56
C HIS A 33 1.70 11.06 -3.79
N LEU A 34 2.06 10.27 -2.76
CA LEU A 34 1.77 8.84 -2.70
C LEU A 34 0.44 8.63 -2.01
N MET A 35 -0.54 8.12 -2.74
CA MET A 35 -1.85 7.75 -2.21
C MET A 35 -1.95 6.23 -2.11
N TYR A 36 -2.27 5.74 -0.92
CA TYR A 36 -2.54 4.32 -0.66
C TYR A 36 -4.03 4.16 -0.38
N GLU A 37 -4.74 3.52 -1.30
CA GLU A 37 -6.15 3.16 -1.13
C GLU A 37 -6.25 1.63 -1.13
N ILE A 38 -6.69 1.09 0.01
CA ILE A 38 -6.88 -0.35 0.19
C ILE A 38 -8.34 -0.56 0.54
N THR A 39 -9.04 -1.27 -0.34
CA THR A 39 -10.47 -1.52 -0.22
C THR A 39 -10.73 -3.02 -0.14
N TRP A 40 -11.61 -3.39 0.79
CA TRP A 40 -12.10 -4.76 0.94
C TRP A 40 -13.60 -4.79 0.64
N ASP A 41 -13.99 -5.56 -0.36
CA ASP A 41 -15.41 -5.83 -0.62
C ASP A 41 -15.90 -6.87 0.38
N VAL A 42 -16.72 -6.41 1.33
CA VAL A 42 -17.32 -7.22 2.39
C VAL A 42 -18.84 -7.39 2.22
N ASP A 43 -19.41 -6.93 1.11
CA ASP A 43 -20.86 -6.87 0.92
C ASP A 43 -21.51 -8.27 0.99
N ALA A 44 -20.82 -9.28 0.45
CA ALA A 44 -21.23 -10.68 0.51
C ALA A 44 -21.38 -11.24 1.94
N PHE A 45 -20.85 -10.55 2.95
CA PHE A 45 -20.91 -10.93 4.36
C PHE A 45 -21.86 -10.07 5.19
N SER A 46 -22.52 -9.06 4.60
CA SER A 46 -23.40 -8.10 5.29
C SER A 46 -24.47 -8.75 6.17
N GLY A 47 -25.01 -9.91 5.77
CA GLY A 47 -26.00 -10.67 6.54
C GLY A 47 -25.43 -11.54 7.67
N ARG A 48 -24.11 -11.52 7.91
CA ARG A 48 -23.42 -12.40 8.88
C ARG A 48 -22.89 -11.68 10.10
N TRP A 49 -23.05 -10.36 10.18
CA TRP A 49 -22.61 -9.54 11.28
C TRP A 49 -23.54 -8.34 11.45
N SER A 50 -23.41 -7.64 12.57
CA SER A 50 -24.17 -6.43 12.87
C SER A 50 -23.32 -5.51 13.73
N GLU A 51 -23.42 -4.20 13.52
CA GLU A 51 -22.73 -3.25 14.39
C GLU A 51 -23.15 -3.40 15.86
N PRO A 52 -22.23 -3.21 16.83
CA PRO A 52 -20.82 -2.86 16.65
C PRO A 52 -19.89 -4.07 16.41
N ASP A 53 -20.42 -5.29 16.33
CA ASP A 53 -19.66 -6.53 16.30
C ASP A 53 -19.13 -6.83 14.88
N TRP A 54 -17.99 -6.23 14.55
CA TRP A 54 -17.28 -6.42 13.28
C TRP A 54 -16.39 -7.68 13.32
N PRO A 55 -16.56 -8.66 12.40
CA PRO A 55 -15.85 -9.95 12.48
C PRO A 55 -14.52 -9.99 11.71
N PHE A 56 -14.12 -8.91 11.05
CA PHE A 56 -12.98 -8.90 10.14
C PHE A 56 -11.69 -8.59 10.90
N VAL A 57 -10.64 -9.34 10.59
CA VAL A 57 -9.31 -9.22 11.22
C VAL A 57 -8.24 -9.25 10.13
N TYR A 58 -7.12 -8.59 10.36
CA TYR A 58 -5.97 -8.74 9.46
C TYR A 58 -5.32 -10.10 9.63
N ALA A 59 -4.74 -10.63 8.54
CA ALA A 59 -4.06 -11.92 8.53
C ALA A 59 -2.84 -11.98 9.48
N THR A 60 -2.38 -10.82 9.95
CA THR A 60 -1.40 -10.63 11.04
C THR A 60 -1.94 -11.05 12.43
N GLY A 61 -3.22 -11.41 12.53
CA GLY A 61 -3.88 -11.74 13.80
C GLY A 61 -4.42 -10.52 14.53
N ASP A 62 -4.49 -9.36 13.88
CA ASP A 62 -4.89 -8.11 14.49
C ASP A 62 -6.39 -7.81 14.25
N PRO A 63 -7.21 -7.78 15.32
CA PRO A 63 -8.62 -7.40 15.23
C PRO A 63 -8.86 -5.88 15.39
N THR A 64 -7.82 -5.07 15.54
CA THR A 64 -7.91 -3.62 15.82
C THR A 64 -7.63 -2.74 14.61
N GLY A 65 -6.88 -3.26 13.63
CA GLY A 65 -6.47 -2.54 12.43
C GLY A 65 -5.12 -1.82 12.55
N PHE A 66 -4.50 -1.77 13.74
CA PHE A 66 -3.25 -1.03 13.96
C PHE A 66 -1.98 -1.73 13.46
N SER A 67 -2.07 -2.99 13.01
CA SER A 67 -0.93 -3.71 12.42
C SER A 67 -0.67 -3.37 10.95
N GLU A 68 -1.59 -2.66 10.31
CA GLU A 68 -1.42 -2.21 8.93
C GLU A 68 -0.29 -1.18 8.83
N HIS A 69 0.63 -1.45 7.91
CA HIS A 69 1.64 -0.50 7.50
C HIS A 69 1.84 -0.66 5.99
N GLY A 70 2.21 0.44 5.34
CA GLY A 70 2.54 0.48 3.93
C GLY A 70 3.97 0.94 3.75
N ASP A 71 4.76 0.16 3.02
CA ASP A 71 6.09 0.57 2.58
C ASP A 71 6.04 1.10 1.14
N PHE A 72 6.84 2.13 0.86
CA PHE A 72 7.11 2.58 -0.50
C PHE A 72 8.51 2.16 -0.90
N GLN A 73 8.63 1.47 -2.04
CA GLN A 73 9.91 1.26 -2.68
C GLN A 73 9.83 1.66 -4.15
N SER A 74 10.69 2.59 -4.57
CA SER A 74 10.83 2.97 -5.98
C SER A 74 11.88 2.11 -6.66
N GLY A 75 11.49 1.39 -7.70
CA GLY A 75 12.38 0.67 -8.61
C GLY A 75 12.65 1.40 -9.93
N TRP A 76 12.22 2.67 -10.04
CA TRP A 76 12.34 3.43 -11.28
C TRP A 76 13.78 3.86 -11.57
N ASP A 77 14.15 3.87 -12.85
CA ASP A 77 15.30 4.65 -13.30
C ASP A 77 15.03 6.13 -13.03
N ALA A 78 15.96 6.80 -12.33
CA ALA A 78 15.76 8.16 -11.86
C ALA A 78 15.60 9.18 -13.00
N VAL A 79 16.29 8.96 -14.13
CA VAL A 79 16.20 9.85 -15.30
C VAL A 79 14.86 9.65 -15.99
N ALA A 80 14.42 8.41 -16.16
CA ALA A 80 13.10 8.11 -16.71
C ALA A 80 11.98 8.74 -15.84
N LEU A 81 12.04 8.52 -14.52
CA LEU A 81 11.05 9.06 -13.58
C LEU A 81 10.99 10.59 -13.62
N GLN A 82 12.14 11.27 -13.57
CA GLN A 82 12.18 12.73 -13.61
C GLN A 82 11.59 13.28 -14.91
N ASN A 83 11.98 12.70 -16.06
CA ASN A 83 11.42 13.12 -17.34
C ASN A 83 9.90 12.89 -17.43
N SER A 84 9.40 11.78 -16.88
CA SER A 84 7.95 11.53 -16.86
C SER A 84 7.21 12.57 -16.00
N ILE A 85 7.76 12.94 -14.85
CA ILE A 85 7.18 13.98 -13.98
C ILE A 85 7.14 15.33 -14.72
N ASP A 86 8.24 15.72 -15.36
CA ASP A 86 8.38 17.04 -15.99
C ASP A 86 7.58 17.18 -17.29
N TYR A 87 7.43 16.09 -18.06
CA TYR A 87 6.94 16.16 -19.44
C TYR A 87 5.65 15.37 -19.70
N CYS A 88 5.15 14.58 -18.75
CA CYS A 88 3.99 13.71 -18.96
C CYS A 88 2.85 13.96 -17.97
N ASN A 89 2.68 15.22 -17.56
CA ASN A 89 1.55 15.68 -16.75
C ASN A 89 0.91 16.94 -17.37
N ASN A 90 0.67 16.92 -18.69
CA ASN A 90 0.12 18.06 -19.40
C ASN A 90 -1.41 17.97 -19.47
N ALA A 91 -2.10 18.91 -18.82
CA ALA A 91 -3.57 18.97 -18.82
C ALA A 91 -4.21 19.20 -20.21
N ASN A 92 -3.42 19.58 -21.22
CA ASN A 92 -3.91 19.82 -22.58
C ASN A 92 -3.80 18.60 -23.52
N ASP A 93 -3.31 17.46 -23.02
CA ASP A 93 -3.27 16.21 -23.76
C ASP A 93 -3.57 15.00 -22.85
N THR A 94 -3.46 13.78 -23.39
CA THR A 94 -3.83 12.56 -22.67
C THR A 94 -2.87 12.19 -21.54
N THR A 95 -1.68 12.80 -21.47
CA THR A 95 -0.73 12.57 -20.37
C THR A 95 -1.27 13.13 -19.04
N GLY A 96 -1.97 14.28 -19.06
CA GLY A 96 -2.64 14.83 -17.88
C GLY A 96 -3.86 14.03 -17.39
N SER A 97 -4.34 13.09 -18.20
CA SER A 97 -5.42 12.16 -17.84
C SER A 97 -4.91 10.76 -17.44
N GLY A 98 -3.60 10.62 -17.18
CA GLY A 98 -2.99 9.37 -16.73
C GLY A 98 -2.77 8.33 -17.84
N ASN A 99 -2.80 8.72 -19.12
CA ASN A 99 -2.45 7.80 -20.21
C ASN A 99 -0.93 7.63 -20.30
N THR A 100 -0.42 6.57 -19.66
CA THR A 100 1.02 6.28 -19.60
C THR A 100 1.64 5.99 -20.97
N SER A 101 0.88 5.45 -21.92
CA SER A 101 1.35 5.17 -23.29
C SER A 101 1.55 6.43 -24.13
N ALA A 102 0.99 7.57 -23.71
CA ALA A 102 1.21 8.85 -24.37
C ALA A 102 2.51 9.54 -23.93
N CYS A 103 3.16 9.04 -22.87
CA CYS A 103 4.41 9.59 -22.36
C CYS A 103 5.62 9.02 -23.13
N PRO A 104 6.38 9.82 -23.90
CA PRO A 104 7.50 9.33 -24.70
C PRO A 104 8.71 8.86 -23.87
N TYR A 105 8.71 9.16 -22.58
CA TYR A 105 9.74 8.75 -21.63
C TYR A 105 9.44 7.41 -20.95
N LEU A 106 8.27 6.82 -21.22
CA LEU A 106 7.85 5.52 -20.68
C LEU A 106 7.81 4.47 -21.79
N THR A 107 8.34 3.28 -21.48
CA THR A 107 8.09 2.09 -22.29
C THR A 107 6.99 1.29 -21.63
N VAL A 108 5.76 1.40 -22.14
CA VAL A 108 4.62 0.64 -21.62
C VAL A 108 4.59 -0.75 -22.27
N ILE A 109 4.65 -1.79 -21.44
CA ILE A 109 4.48 -3.18 -21.87
C ILE A 109 3.00 -3.59 -21.78
N PRO A 110 2.53 -4.55 -22.59
CA PRO A 110 1.17 -5.08 -22.46
C PRO A 110 0.91 -5.64 -21.07
N ALA A 111 -0.30 -5.40 -20.54
CA ALA A 111 -0.70 -5.89 -19.22
C ALA A 111 -0.50 -7.41 -19.05
N ALA A 112 -0.81 -8.18 -20.10
CA ALA A 112 -0.61 -9.63 -20.10
C ALA A 112 0.87 -10.03 -19.90
N THR A 113 1.81 -9.23 -20.40
CA THR A 113 3.25 -9.45 -20.18
C THR A 113 3.67 -9.07 -18.77
N ALA A 114 3.21 -7.91 -18.27
CA ALA A 114 3.50 -7.48 -16.90
C ALA A 114 3.01 -8.49 -15.85
N GLN A 115 1.83 -9.08 -16.07
CA GLN A 115 1.23 -10.09 -15.19
C GLN A 115 2.01 -11.41 -15.12
N LEU A 116 2.99 -11.64 -16.00
CA LEU A 116 3.88 -12.81 -15.92
C LEU A 116 4.96 -12.65 -14.83
N CYS A 117 5.21 -11.43 -14.36
CA CYS A 117 6.13 -11.18 -13.25
C CYS A 117 5.49 -11.62 -11.93
N LYS A 118 5.66 -12.90 -11.60
CA LYS A 118 5.17 -13.50 -10.36
C LYS A 118 6.32 -14.21 -9.66
N LEU A 119 6.41 -14.03 -8.35
CA LEU A 119 7.23 -14.88 -7.51
C LEU A 119 6.51 -16.20 -7.29
N THR A 120 7.25 -17.30 -7.38
CA THR A 120 6.75 -18.60 -6.90
C THR A 120 6.58 -18.50 -5.39
N PRO A 121 5.45 -18.99 -4.82
CA PRO A 121 5.28 -19.03 -3.37
C PRO A 121 6.50 -19.67 -2.69
N LEU A 122 7.06 -18.95 -1.72
CA LEU A 122 8.23 -19.42 -0.96
C LEU A 122 7.86 -20.45 0.11
N LEU A 123 6.58 -20.48 0.50
CA LEU A 123 6.03 -21.33 1.53
C LEU A 123 4.85 -22.13 0.96
N ASP A 124 4.76 -23.39 1.39
CA ASP A 124 3.62 -24.27 1.11
C ASP A 124 2.63 -24.19 2.28
N GLU A 125 1.66 -23.27 2.17
CA GLU A 125 0.57 -23.12 3.14
C GLU A 125 -0.77 -22.85 2.46
N GLN A 126 -1.87 -23.24 3.12
CA GLN A 126 -3.21 -22.98 2.63
C GLN A 126 -3.60 -21.53 2.93
N ILE A 127 -3.67 -20.70 1.88
CA ILE A 127 -4.07 -19.28 1.98
C ILE A 127 -5.45 -18.97 1.40
N ASN A 128 -6.13 -19.98 0.84
CA ASN A 128 -7.42 -19.81 0.15
C ASN A 128 -8.51 -20.70 0.75
N GLY A 129 -9.76 -20.28 0.56
CA GLY A 129 -10.95 -21.01 0.98
C GLY A 129 -11.28 -20.82 2.47
N ASN A 130 -11.98 -21.79 3.06
CA ASN A 130 -12.21 -21.80 4.50
C ASN A 130 -10.95 -22.29 5.22
N LEU A 131 -10.40 -21.42 6.06
CA LEU A 131 -9.23 -21.70 6.87
C LEU A 131 -9.64 -21.96 8.31
N THR A 132 -8.99 -22.92 8.98
CA THR A 132 -9.21 -23.21 10.41
C THR A 132 -8.38 -22.30 11.32
N ALA A 133 -7.36 -21.64 10.78
CA ALA A 133 -6.50 -20.65 11.43
C ALA A 133 -5.97 -19.65 10.38
N LEU A 134 -5.49 -18.49 10.81
CA LEU A 134 -4.88 -17.51 9.90
C LEU A 134 -3.53 -18.04 9.36
N PRO A 135 -3.19 -17.75 8.09
CA PRO A 135 -1.88 -18.09 7.52
C PRO A 135 -0.71 -17.53 8.33
N GLY A 136 0.48 -18.12 8.16
CA GLY A 136 1.69 -17.65 8.83
C GLY A 136 1.73 -17.88 10.35
N CYS A 137 0.84 -18.72 10.91
CA CYS A 137 0.72 -18.93 12.36
C CYS A 137 0.42 -17.67 13.15
N ASN A 138 -0.51 -16.85 12.66
CA ASN A 138 -0.90 -15.62 13.33
C ASN A 138 -2.19 -15.84 14.15
N PRO A 139 -2.14 -16.29 15.42
CA PRO A 139 -3.35 -16.33 16.24
C PRO A 139 -3.89 -14.93 16.45
N ILE A 140 -5.20 -14.81 16.68
CA ILE A 140 -5.81 -13.52 17.00
C ILE A 140 -5.24 -13.01 18.33
N GLN A 141 -4.65 -11.81 18.31
CA GLN A 141 -4.11 -11.12 19.48
C GLN A 141 -4.96 -9.89 19.77
N ALA A 142 -5.98 -10.07 20.60
CA ALA A 142 -6.83 -8.96 21.01
C ALA A 142 -6.05 -7.96 21.88
N GLY A 143 -6.24 -6.67 21.61
CA GLY A 143 -5.75 -5.58 22.45
C GLY A 143 -6.46 -5.51 23.82
N PRO A 144 -6.10 -4.53 24.68
CA PRO A 144 -5.21 -3.39 24.42
C PRO A 144 -3.74 -3.65 24.75
N GLY A 145 -3.37 -4.88 25.15
CA GLY A 145 -1.97 -5.23 25.42
C GLY A 145 -1.12 -5.24 24.15
N ASN A 146 0.20 -5.14 24.31
CA ASN A 146 1.12 -5.31 23.20
C ASN A 146 0.98 -6.72 22.60
N ALA A 147 1.05 -6.80 21.28
CA ALA A 147 1.19 -8.07 20.58
C ALA A 147 2.47 -8.77 21.05
N THR A 148 2.39 -10.10 21.14
CA THR A 148 3.48 -10.99 21.50
C THR A 148 3.92 -11.77 20.26
N PHE A 149 5.22 -12.06 20.15
CA PHE A 149 5.70 -12.95 19.11
C PHE A 149 5.11 -14.35 19.32
N TYR A 150 4.41 -14.87 18.31
CA TYR A 150 3.88 -16.22 18.34
C TYR A 150 4.77 -17.15 17.52
N SER A 151 5.57 -17.95 18.20
CA SER A 151 6.41 -18.98 17.60
C SER A 151 6.14 -20.32 18.26
N THR A 152 4.97 -20.92 18.06
CA THR A 152 4.78 -22.32 18.47
C THR A 152 5.46 -23.23 17.46
N GLY A 153 6.34 -24.13 17.95
CA GLY A 153 7.24 -24.94 17.14
C GLY A 153 6.59 -25.92 16.14
N ALA A 154 7.47 -26.51 15.31
CA ALA A 154 7.31 -27.59 14.34
C ALA A 154 6.21 -27.52 13.26
N SER A 155 5.12 -26.77 13.45
CA SER A 155 3.97 -26.74 12.52
C SER A 155 3.70 -25.39 11.86
N CYS A 156 4.55 -24.39 12.10
CA CYS A 156 4.47 -23.12 11.40
C CYS A 156 5.36 -23.15 10.15
N PRO A 157 4.89 -22.62 9.00
CA PRO A 157 5.71 -22.44 7.81
C PRO A 157 6.72 -21.30 8.01
N VAL A 158 7.48 -21.32 9.10
CA VAL A 158 8.69 -20.51 9.24
C VAL A 158 9.82 -21.33 8.64
N THR A 159 10.14 -21.07 7.38
CA THR A 159 11.47 -21.40 6.90
C THR A 159 12.44 -20.53 7.71
N ASN A 160 13.40 -21.16 8.38
CA ASN A 160 14.59 -20.45 8.84
C ASN A 160 15.29 -19.88 7.60
N GLY A 161 14.93 -18.66 7.20
CA GLY A 161 15.52 -17.93 6.09
C GLY A 161 16.48 -16.88 6.60
N ASN A 162 17.76 -17.02 6.22
CA ASN A 162 18.84 -16.04 6.43
C ASN A 162 18.50 -14.65 5.89
#